data_AF-A0AAP0SCN8-F1
#
_entry.id   AF-A0AAP0SCN8-F1
#
_cell.length_a   1.000
_cell.length_b   1.000
_cell.length_c   1.000
_cell.angle_alpha   90.00
_cell.angle_beta   90.00
_cell.angle_gamma   90.00
#
_symmetry.space_group_name_H-M   'P 1'
#
loop_
_entity.id
_entity.type
_entity.pdbx_description
1 polymer ?
#
loop_
_entity_poly.entity_id
_entity_poly.type
_entity_poly.pdbx_seq_one_letter_code
_entity_poly.pdbx_strand_id
1 'polypeptide(L)'
;MAEKDQQQVYHPSAPANGEAKSDEESGMVLSELELRRKCRIKCLAYVAAFAVFQIIVILAFSLTVMRVKNPSFRLRSVTIEDLTVGSPNSPSFNMRFNAEVGVKNTNFGDFKFD
;
A
#
# COMPACT_ATOMS: atom_id res chain seq x y z
N MET A 1 54.94 -56.04 29.79
CA MET A 1 54.39 -54.67 29.81
C MET A 1 55.51 -53.71 29.45
N ALA A 2 55.18 -52.66 28.69
CA ALA A 2 56.02 -51.54 28.22
C ALA A 2 56.77 -51.75 26.89
N GLU A 3 55.97 -51.68 25.82
CA GLU A 3 56.19 -50.94 24.56
C GLU A 3 57.09 -49.70 24.70
N LYS A 4 57.95 -49.44 23.70
CA LYS A 4 57.90 -48.21 22.91
C LYS A 4 58.83 -48.25 21.69
N ASP A 5 58.21 -47.84 20.58
CA ASP A 5 58.60 -47.98 19.20
C ASP A 5 59.66 -47.03 18.67
N GLN A 6 60.18 -47.50 17.54
CA GLN A 6 60.91 -46.83 16.46
C GLN A 6 60.42 -45.40 16.16
N GLN A 7 61.38 -44.47 16.11
CA GLN A 7 61.28 -43.30 15.22
C GLN A 7 62.15 -43.58 14.00
N GLN A 8 61.53 -44.06 12.93
CA GLN A 8 62.13 -44.08 11.60
C GLN A 8 61.41 -43.04 10.73
N VAL A 9 62.22 -42.11 10.25
CA VAL A 9 61.90 -41.01 9.34
C VAL A 9 61.19 -41.55 8.11
N TYR A 10 59.94 -41.13 7.88
CA TYR A 10 59.25 -41.31 6.61
C TYR A 10 58.45 -40.05 6.27
N HIS A 11 58.87 -39.36 5.22
CA HIS A 11 58.14 -38.26 4.61
C HIS A 11 56.95 -38.84 3.82
N PRO A 12 55.70 -38.42 4.06
CA PRO A 12 54.62 -38.76 3.16
C PRO A 12 54.66 -37.79 1.98
N SER A 13 55.05 -38.33 0.82
CA SER A 13 54.88 -37.78 -0.51
C SER A 13 53.47 -37.23 -0.75
N ALA A 14 53.41 -36.05 -1.38
CA ALA A 14 52.20 -35.34 -1.77
C ALA A 14 51.20 -36.24 -2.54
N PRO A 15 49.89 -36.15 -2.27
CA PRO A 15 48.90 -36.75 -3.13
C PRO A 15 48.79 -35.91 -4.40
N ALA A 16 49.33 -36.42 -5.50
CA ALA A 16 48.91 -36.04 -6.83
C ALA A 16 47.48 -36.55 -7.04
N ASN A 17 46.50 -35.67 -6.89
CA ASN A 17 45.15 -35.81 -7.45
C ASN A 17 44.40 -34.49 -7.29
N GLY A 18 44.70 -33.54 -8.19
CA GLY A 18 44.08 -32.22 -8.24
C GLY A 18 42.91 -32.08 -9.21
N GLU A 19 42.57 -33.11 -9.99
CA GLU A 19 41.80 -32.88 -11.24
C GLU A 19 40.40 -33.54 -11.31
N ALA A 20 39.87 -34.10 -10.22
CA ALA A 20 38.50 -34.64 -10.22
C ALA A 20 37.49 -33.84 -9.38
N LYS A 21 37.95 -32.95 -8.49
CA LYS A 21 37.08 -32.27 -7.52
C LYS A 21 36.65 -30.85 -7.94
N SER A 22 37.38 -30.25 -8.87
CA SER A 22 37.13 -28.86 -9.29
C SER A 22 35.89 -28.73 -10.18
N ASP A 23 35.56 -29.75 -10.99
CA ASP A 23 34.41 -29.70 -11.90
C ASP A 23 33.07 -29.94 -11.19
N GLU A 24 33.03 -30.82 -10.19
CA GLU A 24 31.84 -31.02 -9.35
C GLU A 24 31.55 -29.80 -8.46
N GLU A 25 32.59 -29.19 -7.87
CA GLU A 25 32.43 -28.00 -7.03
C GLU A 25 32.03 -26.77 -7.86
N SER A 26 32.62 -26.59 -9.04
CA SER A 26 32.31 -25.45 -9.91
C SER A 26 30.91 -25.56 -10.55
N GLY A 27 30.48 -26.78 -10.89
CA GLY A 27 29.10 -27.06 -11.33
C GLY A 27 28.07 -26.81 -10.23
N MET A 28 28.40 -27.18 -8.98
CA MET A 28 27.55 -26.94 -7.81
C MET A 28 27.44 -25.45 -7.45
N VAL A 29 28.55 -24.70 -7.52
CA VAL A 29 28.56 -23.25 -7.26
C VAL A 29 27.80 -22.48 -8.34
N LEU A 30 27.95 -22.84 -9.62
CA LEU A 30 27.18 -22.21 -10.70
C LEU A 30 25.68 -22.50 -10.60
N SER A 31 25.31 -23.76 -10.35
CA SER A 31 23.92 -24.14 -10.17
C SER A 31 23.29 -23.53 -8.93
N GLU A 32 24.04 -23.37 -7.84
CA GLU A 32 23.58 -22.66 -6.63
C GLU A 32 23.41 -21.16 -6.85
N LEU A 33 24.32 -20.50 -7.58
CA LEU A 33 24.18 -19.09 -7.97
C LEU A 33 22.97 -18.86 -8.89
N GLU A 34 22.71 -19.79 -9.82
CA GLU A 34 21.53 -19.76 -10.67
C GLU A 34 20.24 -19.99 -9.88
N LEU A 35 20.23 -20.93 -8.92
CA LEU A 35 19.10 -21.17 -8.04
C LEU A 35 18.81 -19.93 -7.18
N ARG A 36 19.84 -19.30 -6.62
CA ARG A 36 19.75 -18.06 -5.85
C ARG A 36 19.22 -16.91 -6.71
N ARG A 37 19.64 -16.78 -7.98
CA ARG A 37 19.09 -15.79 -8.92
C ARG A 37 17.62 -16.06 -9.25
N LYS A 38 17.26 -17.31 -9.56
CA LYS A 38 15.87 -17.72 -9.86
C LYS A 38 14.94 -17.52 -8.65
N CYS A 39 15.43 -17.77 -7.44
CA CYS A 39 14.69 -17.53 -6.19
C CYS A 39 14.45 -16.03 -5.95
N ARG A 40 15.47 -15.18 -6.18
CA ARG A 40 15.34 -13.72 -6.10
C ARG A 40 14.39 -13.15 -7.14
N ILE A 41 14.42 -13.65 -8.38
CA ILE A 41 13.51 -13.21 -9.45
C ILE A 41 12.05 -13.55 -9.09
N LYS A 42 11.80 -14.75 -8.55
CA LYS A 42 10.46 -15.12 -8.05
C LYS A 42 10.02 -14.20 -6.91
N CYS A 43 10.89 -13.92 -5.94
CA CYS A 43 10.60 -13.01 -4.83
C CYS A 43 10.28 -11.59 -5.33
N LEU A 44 11.08 -11.05 -6.26
CA LEU A 44 10.83 -9.75 -6.89
C LEU A 44 9.52 -9.74 -7.67
N ALA A 45 9.18 -10.83 -8.37
CA ALA A 45 7.90 -10.97 -9.07
C ALA A 45 6.72 -10.95 -8.08
N TYR A 46 6.83 -11.61 -6.93
CA TYR A 46 5.82 -11.56 -5.87
C TYR A 46 5.69 -10.16 -5.26
N VAL A 47 6.80 -9.47 -5.01
CA VAL A 47 6.78 -8.09 -4.50
C VAL A 47 6.14 -7.15 -5.52
N ALA A 48 6.47 -7.29 -6.80
CA ALA A 48 5.86 -6.51 -7.87
C ALA A 48 4.34 -6.78 -7.98
N ALA A 49 3.93 -8.04 -7.90
CA ALA A 49 2.51 -8.41 -7.88
C ALA A 49 1.78 -7.82 -6.66
N PHE A 50 2.40 -7.84 -5.49
CA PHE A 50 1.85 -7.24 -4.28
C PHE A 50 1.75 -5.71 -4.42
N ALA A 51 2.75 -5.05 -5.02
CA ALA A 51 2.71 -3.62 -5.27
C ALA A 51 1.54 -3.25 -6.21
N VAL A 52 1.33 -4.01 -7.29
CA VAL A 52 0.19 -3.82 -8.19
C VAL A 52 -1.13 -4.03 -7.45
N PHE A 53 -1.24 -5.06 -6.61
CA PHE A 53 -2.42 -5.29 -5.78
C PHE A 53 -2.68 -4.13 -4.82
N GLN A 54 -1.66 -3.61 -4.14
CA GLN A 54 -1.77 -2.46 -3.27
C GLN A 54 -2.24 -1.20 -4.01
N ILE A 55 -1.73 -0.96 -5.22
CA ILE A 55 -2.20 0.16 -6.06
C ILE A 55 -3.69 0.02 -6.35
N ILE A 56 -4.17 -1.18 -6.72
CA ILE A 56 -5.60 -1.42 -6.97
C ILE A 56 -6.43 -1.17 -5.70
N VAL A 57 -5.97 -1.65 -4.55
CA VAL A 57 -6.66 -1.43 -3.26
C VAL A 57 -6.71 0.05 -2.90
N ILE A 58 -5.60 0.77 -3.03
CA ILE A 58 -5.53 2.22 -2.75
C ILE A 58 -6.42 2.99 -3.73
N LEU A 59 -6.42 2.64 -5.02
CA LEU A 59 -7.31 3.23 -6.02
C LEU A 59 -8.78 2.96 -5.70
N ALA A 60 -9.13 1.71 -5.34
CA ALA A 60 -10.49 1.38 -4.96
C ALA A 60 -10.92 2.16 -3.71
N PHE A 61 -10.06 2.23 -2.68
CA PHE A 61 -10.35 2.92 -1.41
C PHE A 61 -10.45 4.43 -1.61
N SER A 62 -9.57 5.03 -2.42
CA SER A 62 -9.67 6.45 -2.76
C SER A 62 -10.93 6.75 -3.57
N LEU A 63 -11.33 5.88 -4.50
CA LEU A 63 -12.54 6.04 -5.31
C LEU A 63 -13.84 5.62 -4.62
N THR A 64 -13.79 4.98 -3.45
CA THR A 64 -15.00 4.58 -2.69
C THR A 64 -15.13 5.31 -1.36
N VAL A 65 -14.05 5.36 -0.58
CA VAL A 65 -14.02 5.99 0.75
C VAL A 65 -13.63 7.46 0.68
N MET A 66 -12.61 7.82 -0.11
CA MET A 66 -12.23 9.24 -0.30
C MET A 66 -13.03 9.94 -1.39
N ARG A 67 -13.89 9.22 -2.12
CA ARG A 67 -14.63 9.81 -3.23
C ARG A 67 -15.56 10.86 -2.67
N VAL A 68 -15.23 12.10 -2.97
CA VAL A 68 -15.93 13.27 -2.46
C VAL A 68 -17.40 13.12 -2.84
N LYS A 69 -18.22 12.74 -1.86
CA LYS A 69 -19.66 12.62 -2.00
C LYS A 69 -20.21 14.00 -1.71
N ASN A 70 -20.94 14.56 -2.68
CA ASN A 70 -21.55 15.87 -2.52
C ASN A 70 -22.32 15.89 -1.18
N PRO A 71 -22.06 16.88 -0.30
CA PRO A 71 -22.76 16.98 0.96
C PRO A 71 -24.27 17.06 0.69
N SER A 72 -25.05 16.28 1.42
CA SER A 72 -26.50 16.30 1.26
C SER A 72 -27.05 17.47 2.06
N PHE A 73 -27.62 18.43 1.35
CA PHE A 73 -28.33 19.56 1.93
C PHE A 73 -29.79 19.20 2.11
N ARG A 74 -30.32 19.42 3.31
CA ARG A 74 -31.73 19.23 3.64
C ARG A 74 -32.26 20.50 4.29
N LEU A 75 -33.31 21.07 3.71
CA LEU A 75 -34.08 22.12 4.38
C LEU A 75 -34.89 21.47 5.50
N ARG A 76 -34.63 21.87 6.74
CA ARG A 76 -35.31 21.33 7.93
C ARG A 76 -36.58 22.10 8.23
N SER A 77 -36.50 23.42 8.24
CA SER A 77 -37.61 24.30 8.52
C SER A 77 -37.39 25.63 7.80
N VAL A 78 -38.50 26.29 7.51
CA VAL A 78 -38.51 27.67 7.03
C VAL A 78 -39.52 28.41 7.90
N THR A 79 -39.06 29.41 8.61
CA THR A 79 -39.87 30.23 9.51
C THR A 79 -39.94 31.64 8.94
N ILE A 80 -41.16 32.09 8.65
CA ILE A 80 -41.40 33.45 8.17
C ILE A 80 -41.45 34.36 9.39
N GLU A 81 -40.54 35.32 9.45
CA GLU A 81 -40.48 36.32 10.52
C GLU A 81 -41.33 37.55 10.21
N ASP A 82 -41.32 37.99 8.95
CA ASP A 82 -42.02 39.20 8.52
C ASP A 82 -42.57 39.02 7.11
N LEU A 83 -43.77 39.56 6.90
CA LEU A 83 -44.48 39.53 5.64
C LEU A 83 -45.22 40.86 5.44
N THR A 84 -44.62 41.74 4.64
CA THR A 84 -45.23 43.01 4.26
C THR A 84 -45.69 42.95 2.81
N VAL A 85 -47.00 43.15 2.58
CA VAL A 85 -47.61 43.21 1.25
C VAL A 85 -48.08 44.65 1.00
N GLY A 86 -47.77 45.18 -0.18
CA GLY A 86 -48.12 46.52 -0.62
C GLY A 86 -49.58 46.66 -1.03
N SER A 87 -50.00 47.90 -1.26
CA SER A 87 -51.37 48.24 -1.64
C SER A 87 -51.70 47.81 -3.08
N PRO A 88 -52.96 47.50 -3.42
CA PRO A 88 -53.39 47.20 -4.79
C PRO A 88 -52.99 48.26 -5.83
N ASN A 89 -52.90 49.53 -5.40
CA ASN A 89 -52.56 50.66 -6.26
C ASN A 89 -51.04 50.88 -6.39
N SER A 90 -50.24 50.19 -5.59
CA SER A 90 -48.77 50.24 -5.57
C SER A 90 -48.23 48.90 -5.04
N PRO A 91 -48.26 47.83 -5.84
CA PRO A 91 -47.96 46.48 -5.38
C PRO A 91 -46.47 46.34 -5.04
N SER A 92 -46.19 45.87 -3.84
CA SER A 92 -44.85 45.54 -3.36
C SER A 92 -44.92 44.36 -2.42
N PHE A 93 -43.79 43.70 -2.18
CA PHE A 93 -43.73 42.60 -1.23
C PHE A 93 -42.35 42.55 -0.60
N ASN A 94 -42.31 42.46 0.72
CA ASN A 94 -41.08 42.24 1.48
C ASN A 94 -41.33 41.11 2.47
N MET A 95 -40.46 40.12 2.49
CA MET A 95 -40.56 38.96 3.37
C MET A 95 -39.21 38.69 3.99
N ARG A 96 -39.18 38.57 5.31
CA ARG A 96 -38.03 38.10 6.07
C ARG A 96 -38.34 36.71 6.58
N PHE A 97 -37.45 35.76 6.31
CA PHE A 97 -37.59 34.38 6.78
C PHE A 97 -36.23 33.83 7.20
N ASN A 98 -36.25 32.95 8.18
CA ASN A 98 -35.12 32.10 8.53
C ASN A 98 -35.32 30.73 7.92
N ALA A 99 -34.29 30.17 7.32
CA ALA A 99 -34.29 28.80 6.84
C ALA A 99 -33.22 28.00 7.58
N GLU A 100 -33.62 26.88 8.17
CA GLU A 100 -32.68 25.93 8.76
C GLU A 100 -32.22 24.95 7.68
N VAL A 101 -30.92 24.97 7.40
CA VAL A 101 -30.28 24.04 6.45
C VAL A 101 -29.46 23.02 7.22
N GLY A 102 -29.90 21.76 7.18
CA GLY A 102 -29.11 20.63 7.66
C GLY A 102 -28.11 20.20 6.58
N VAL A 103 -26.82 20.21 6.91
CA VAL A 103 -25.77 19.72 6.03
C VAL A 103 -25.26 18.38 6.54
N LYS A 104 -25.40 17.33 5.74
CA LYS A 104 -24.77 16.03 6.01
C LYS A 104 -23.51 15.91 5.18
N ASN A 105 -22.36 16.11 5.81
CA ASN A 105 -21.07 15.82 5.21
C ASN A 105 -20.77 14.32 5.33
N THR A 106 -20.75 13.62 4.20
CA THR A 106 -20.40 12.19 4.13
C THR A 106 -18.92 11.97 3.80
N ASN A 107 -18.13 13.03 3.69
CA ASN A 107 -16.72 12.97 3.35
C ASN A 107 -15.86 12.77 4.59
N PHE A 108 -14.73 12.07 4.43
CA PHE A 108 -13.68 12.01 5.43
C PHE A 108 -12.88 13.32 5.40
N GLY A 109 -13.31 14.29 6.21
CA GLY A 109 -12.62 15.58 6.37
C GLY A 109 -13.58 16.71 6.76
N ASP A 110 -13.05 17.73 7.42
CA ASP A 110 -13.83 18.90 7.81
C ASP A 110 -14.27 19.70 6.58
N PHE A 111 -15.56 20.01 6.51
CA PHE A 111 -16.13 20.85 5.45
C PHE A 111 -16.24 22.28 5.95
N LYS A 112 -15.51 23.20 5.32
CA LYS A 112 -15.62 24.64 5.58
C LYS A 112 -16.69 25.24 4.67
N PHE A 113 -17.56 26.04 5.25
CA PHE A 113 -18.49 26.91 4.52
C PHE A 113 -17.81 28.28 4.39
N ASP A 114 -17.70 28.80 3.17
CA ASP A 114 -17.29 30.18 2.86
C ASP A 114 -18.52 30.95 2.36
#